data_AF-A0A2N3F0X3-F1
#
_entry.id   AF-A0A2N3F0X3-F1
#
_cell.length_a   1.000
_cell.length_b   1.000
_cell.length_c   1.000
_cell.angle_alpha   90.00
_cell.angle_beta   90.00
_cell.angle_gamma   90.00
#
_symmetry.space_group_name_H-M   'P 1'
#
loop_
_entity.id
_entity.type
_entity.pdbx_description
1 polymer ?
#
loop_
_entity_poly.entity_id
_entity_poly.type
_entity_poly.pdbx_seq_one_letter_code
_entity_poly.pdbx_strand_id
1 'polypeptide(L)'
;MTEGLSEAGLIAVVCEACGAPRTPIGPGDDAALVIAPPRGRQVVTTDALVEGVHFLRAHPPEALGWKALAVNLSDVAAMGARPSAFVLSAAVPEGLPAAWWG
;
A
#
# COMPACT_ATOMS: atom_id res chain seq x y z
N MET A 1 -4.44 -21.19 8.86
CA MET A 1 -5.71 -20.90 9.56
C MET A 1 -6.39 -19.65 8.98
N THR A 2 -6.57 -19.58 7.67
CA THR A 2 -7.36 -18.51 6.99
C THR A 2 -8.35 -19.11 6.00
N GLU A 3 -8.83 -20.33 6.25
CA GLU A 3 -10.01 -20.84 5.56
C GLU A 3 -11.23 -20.09 6.14
N GLY A 4 -11.79 -19.14 5.37
CA GLY A 4 -13.13 -18.62 5.63
C GLY A 4 -13.31 -17.10 5.83
N LEU A 5 -12.26 -16.28 5.80
CA LEU A 5 -12.40 -14.82 5.90
C LEU A 5 -12.19 -14.16 4.53
N SER A 6 -13.16 -13.35 4.09
CA SER A 6 -12.99 -12.44 2.95
C SER A 6 -12.06 -11.28 3.33
N GLU A 7 -11.53 -10.57 2.33
CA GLU A 7 -10.73 -9.36 2.54
C GLU A 7 -11.48 -8.34 3.40
N ALA A 8 -12.74 -8.04 3.07
CA ALA A 8 -13.58 -7.14 3.86
C ALA A 8 -13.75 -7.62 5.31
N GLY A 9 -13.88 -8.94 5.52
CA GLY A 9 -13.95 -9.52 6.86
C GLY A 9 -12.64 -9.33 7.64
N LEU A 10 -11.49 -9.49 6.99
CA LEU A 10 -10.19 -9.24 7.60
C LEU A 10 -9.99 -7.76 7.96
N ILE A 11 -10.39 -6.83 7.08
CA ILE A 11 -10.34 -5.38 7.34
C ILE A 11 -11.16 -5.05 8.59
N ALA A 12 -12.37 -5.60 8.71
CA ALA A 12 -13.22 -5.38 9.87
C ALA A 12 -12.56 -5.85 11.18
N VAL A 13 -11.95 -7.05 11.18
CA VAL A 13 -11.21 -7.59 12.34
C VAL A 13 -10.05 -6.68 12.74
N VAL A 14 -9.27 -6.19 11.77
CA VAL A 14 -8.15 -5.26 12.05
C VAL A 14 -8.67 -3.94 12.60
N CYS A 15 -9.74 -3.38 12.03
CA CYS A 15 -10.34 -2.14 12.51
C CYS A 15 -10.88 -2.28 13.93
N GLU A 16 -11.49 -3.42 14.28
CA GLU A 16 -11.95 -3.70 15.64
C GLU A 16 -10.77 -3.79 16.61
N ALA A 17 -9.71 -4.52 16.25
CA ALA A 17 -8.52 -4.70 17.08
C ALA A 17 -7.74 -3.40 17.32
N CYS A 18 -7.66 -2.52 16.32
CA CYS A 18 -7.00 -1.21 16.43
C CYS A 18 -7.87 -0.14 17.12
N GLY A 19 -9.16 -0.42 17.32
CA GLY A 19 -10.17 0.57 17.68
C GLY A 19 -10.58 1.44 16.49
N ALA A 20 -11.71 2.17 16.63
CA ALA A 20 -12.23 3.02 15.56
C ALA A 20 -11.15 4.02 15.11
N PRO A 21 -10.70 3.98 13.83
CA PRO A 21 -9.61 4.82 13.40
C PRO A 21 -10.04 6.29 13.47
N ARG A 22 -9.16 7.13 14.05
CA ARG A 22 -9.40 8.58 14.19
C ARG A 22 -9.13 9.29 12.86
N THR A 23 -9.94 8.96 11.86
CA THR A 23 -9.91 9.53 10.53
C THR A 23 -11.29 10.12 10.20
N PRO A 24 -11.36 11.25 9.46
CA PRO A 24 -12.65 11.84 9.09
C PRO A 24 -13.47 10.99 8.12
N ILE A 25 -12.84 10.08 7.39
CA ILE A 25 -13.48 9.12 6.48
C ILE A 25 -13.18 7.72 7.02
N GLY A 26 -14.21 6.92 7.27
CA GLY A 26 -14.02 5.58 7.82
C GLY A 26 -13.26 4.65 6.85
N PRO A 27 -12.94 3.42 7.29
CA PRO A 27 -12.38 2.39 6.41
C PRO A 27 -13.26 2.13 5.18
N GLY A 28 -12.63 1.87 4.02
CA GLY A 28 -13.33 1.54 2.77
C GLY A 28 -13.19 2.58 1.65
N ASP A 29 -12.48 3.68 1.90
CA ASP A 29 -12.03 4.61 0.86
C ASP A 29 -10.67 4.17 0.27
N ASP A 30 -10.21 4.80 -0.81
CA ASP A 30 -8.96 4.43 -1.50
C ASP A 30 -7.71 4.63 -0.63
N ALA A 31 -7.76 5.56 0.33
CA ALA A 31 -6.67 5.79 1.27
C ALA A 31 -7.14 6.46 2.57
N ALA A 32 -6.28 6.46 3.60
CA ALA A 32 -6.59 7.06 4.88
C ALA A 32 -6.40 8.59 4.86
N LEU A 33 -7.44 9.34 5.26
CA LEU A 33 -7.33 10.78 5.52
C LEU A 33 -6.87 11.03 6.96
N VAL A 34 -5.73 11.70 7.12
CA VAL A 34 -5.14 12.03 8.41
C VAL A 34 -5.19 13.53 8.63
N ILE A 35 -5.69 13.95 9.79
CA ILE A 35 -5.59 15.35 10.24
C ILE A 35 -4.26 15.51 10.97
N ALA A 36 -3.35 16.25 10.36
CA ALA A 36 -1.99 16.47 10.87
C ALA A 36 -1.71 17.97 11.05
N PRO A 37 -2.18 18.61 12.14
CA PRO A 37 -1.84 20.00 12.42
C PRO A 37 -0.32 20.18 12.60
N PRO A 38 0.26 21.31 12.14
CA PRO A 38 -0.36 22.43 11.43
C PRO A 38 -0.48 22.22 9.90
N ARG A 39 -0.04 21.07 9.37
CA ARG A 39 0.01 20.76 7.94
C ARG A 39 -1.36 20.46 7.30
N GLY A 40 -2.44 20.49 8.08
CA GLY A 40 -3.81 20.29 7.60
C GLY A 40 -4.14 18.82 7.35
N ARG A 41 -4.65 18.50 6.15
CA ARG A 41 -5.09 17.16 5.76
C ARG A 41 -3.99 16.46 4.97
N GLN A 42 -3.72 15.20 5.28
CA GLN A 42 -2.77 14.34 4.59
C GLN A 42 -3.48 13.06 4.17
N VAL A 43 -3.06 12.47 3.05
CA VAL A 43 -3.55 11.17 2.58
C VAL A 43 -2.40 10.17 2.68
N VAL A 44 -2.70 8.99 3.21
CA VAL A 44 -1.73 7.90 3.36
C VAL A 44 -2.34 6.62 2.80
N THR A 45 -1.67 6.04 1.82
CA THR A 45 -1.95 4.70 1.29
C THR A 45 -0.71 3.83 1.40
N THR A 46 -0.90 2.52 1.32
CA THR A 46 0.18 1.54 1.20
C THR A 46 -0.33 0.34 0.43
N ASP A 47 0.45 -0.07 -0.58
CA ASP A 47 0.19 -1.26 -1.38
C ASP A 47 1.40 -2.20 -1.40
N ALA A 48 1.13 -3.50 -1.35
CA ALA A 48 2.16 -4.53 -1.42
C ALA A 48 2.11 -5.29 -2.76
N LEU A 49 3.24 -5.32 -3.48
CA LEU A 49 3.41 -6.17 -4.65
C LEU A 49 4.11 -7.47 -4.23
N VAL A 50 3.49 -8.62 -4.54
CA VAL A 50 3.91 -9.94 -4.06
C VAL A 50 4.21 -10.82 -5.28
N GLU A 51 5.36 -11.50 -5.27
CA GLU A 51 5.77 -12.42 -6.33
C GLU A 51 4.75 -13.57 -6.44
N GLY A 52 4.36 -13.93 -7.67
CA GLY A 52 3.34 -14.94 -7.94
C GLY A 52 1.89 -14.46 -7.84
N VAL A 53 1.66 -13.26 -7.28
CA VAL A 53 0.33 -12.63 -7.22
C VAL A 53 0.29 -11.40 -8.13
N HIS A 54 1.21 -10.46 -7.92
CA HIS A 54 1.22 -9.15 -8.60
C HIS A 54 2.26 -9.02 -9.70
N PHE A 55 3.32 -9.83 -9.64
CA PHE A 55 4.41 -9.87 -10.61
C PHE A 55 5.12 -11.22 -10.60
N LEU A 56 5.95 -11.47 -11.61
CA LEU A 56 6.85 -12.64 -11.68
C LEU A 56 8.30 -12.16 -11.71
N ARG A 57 9.24 -12.98 -11.25
CA ARG A 57 10.68 -12.67 -11.24
C ARG A 57 11.27 -12.36 -12.62
N ALA A 58 10.64 -12.87 -13.67
CA ALA A 58 11.04 -12.63 -15.05
C ALA A 58 10.64 -11.23 -15.56
N HIS A 59 9.79 -10.49 -14.84
CA HIS A 59 9.49 -9.11 -15.19
C HIS A 59 10.70 -8.21 -14.95
N PRO A 60 10.89 -7.17 -15.77
CA PRO A 60 11.95 -6.19 -15.54
C PRO A 60 11.81 -5.52 -14.18
N PRO A 61 12.90 -5.35 -13.42
CA PRO A 61 12.88 -4.70 -12.11
C PRO A 61 12.39 -3.25 -12.19
N GLU A 62 12.69 -2.52 -13.27
CA GLU A 62 12.23 -1.15 -13.47
C GLU A 62 10.72 -1.08 -13.66
N ALA A 63 10.14 -2.07 -14.35
CA ALA A 63 8.69 -2.16 -14.51
C ALA A 63 8.02 -2.47 -13.17
N LEU A 64 8.65 -3.28 -12.30
CA LEU A 64 8.16 -3.52 -10.94
C LEU A 64 8.25 -2.25 -10.09
N GLY A 65 9.36 -1.52 -10.14
CA GLY A 65 9.53 -0.25 -9.43
C GLY A 65 8.52 0.80 -9.87
N TRP A 66 8.29 0.92 -11.18
CA TRP A 66 7.25 1.78 -11.73
C TRP A 66 5.87 1.40 -11.21
N LYS A 67 5.52 0.10 -11.26
CA LYS A 67 4.22 -0.39 -10.78
C LYS A 67 4.06 -0.14 -9.27
N ALA A 68 5.09 -0.38 -8.47
CA ALA A 68 5.06 -0.17 -7.02
C ALA A 68 4.73 1.28 -6.64
N LEU A 69 5.27 2.23 -7.39
CA LEU A 69 4.93 3.63 -7.22
C LEU A 69 3.54 3.95 -7.80
N ALA A 70 3.25 3.51 -9.02
CA ALA A 70 2.04 3.87 -9.75
C ALA A 70 0.74 3.46 -9.04
N VAL A 71 0.70 2.29 -8.40
CA VAL A 71 -0.50 1.84 -7.67
C VAL A 71 -0.82 2.77 -6.50
N ASN A 72 0.17 3.06 -5.64
CA ASN A 72 0.00 4.00 -4.52
C ASN A 72 -0.33 5.43 -4.99
N LEU A 73 0.27 5.88 -6.11
CA LEU A 73 -0.04 7.20 -6.67
C LEU A 73 -1.48 7.30 -7.19
N SER A 74 -2.04 6.18 -7.67
CA SER A 74 -3.43 6.10 -8.13
C SER A 74 -4.40 6.39 -6.99
N ASP A 75 -4.23 5.75 -5.83
CA ASP A 75 -5.11 5.98 -4.67
C ASP A 75 -5.03 7.42 -4.17
N VAL A 76 -3.80 7.97 -4.11
CA VAL A 76 -3.61 9.38 -3.72
C VAL A 76 -4.34 10.32 -4.68
N ALA A 77 -4.30 10.03 -5.98
CA ALA A 77 -5.03 10.81 -6.98
C ALA A 77 -6.54 10.64 -6.87
N ALA A 78 -7.04 9.43 -6.57
CA ALA A 78 -8.45 9.15 -6.33
C ALA A 78 -9.01 9.96 -5.14
N MET A 79 -8.19 10.14 -4.10
CA MET A 79 -8.50 11.02 -2.96
C MET A 79 -8.37 12.53 -3.26
N GLY A 80 -8.04 12.91 -4.49
CA GLY A 80 -7.84 14.31 -4.89
C GLY A 80 -6.61 14.97 -4.26
N ALA A 81 -5.67 14.18 -3.74
CA ALA A 81 -4.47 14.67 -3.08
C ALA A 81 -3.27 14.75 -4.04
N ARG A 82 -2.25 15.50 -3.62
CA ARG A 82 -0.97 15.58 -4.33
C ARG A 82 0.09 14.77 -3.58
N PRO A 83 0.78 13.83 -4.25
CA PRO A 83 1.86 13.06 -3.64
C PRO A 83 3.00 13.97 -3.16
N SER A 84 3.59 13.66 -2.01
CA SER A 84 4.67 14.46 -1.40
C SER A 84 5.87 13.63 -0.94
N ALA A 85 5.67 12.34 -0.66
CA ALA A 85 6.70 11.40 -0.26
C ALA A 85 6.28 9.97 -0.64
N PHE A 86 7.26 9.06 -0.68
CA PHE A 86 7.04 7.64 -0.91
C PHE A 86 7.94 6.83 0.03
N VAL A 87 7.42 5.75 0.58
CA VAL A 87 8.17 4.80 1.42
C VAL A 87 8.06 3.44 0.76
N LEU A 88 9.20 2.77 0.60
CA LEU A 88 9.26 1.41 0.08
C LEU A 88 9.68 0.46 1.19
N SER A 89 8.86 -0.57 1.42
CA SER A 89 9.24 -1.76 2.18
C SER A 89 9.42 -2.91 1.20
N ALA A 90 10.56 -3.59 1.26
CA ALA A 90 10.87 -4.71 0.37
C ALA A 90 11.41 -5.90 1.17
N ALA A 91 10.84 -7.08 0.93
CA ALA A 91 11.39 -8.35 1.38
C ALA A 91 12.13 -8.99 0.22
N VAL A 92 13.44 -9.18 0.37
CA VAL A 92 14.32 -9.70 -0.68
C VAL A 92 14.84 -11.08 -0.25
N PRO A 93 14.68 -12.12 -1.07
CA PRO A 93 15.22 -13.44 -0.73
C PRO A 93 16.75 -13.43 -0.75
N GLU A 94 17.35 -14.26 0.08
CA GLU A 94 18.78 -14.50 0.04
C GLU A 94 19.21 -15.01 -1.35
N GLY A 95 20.36 -14.53 -1.82
CA GLY A 95 20.93 -14.95 -3.10
C GLY A 95 20.32 -14.28 -4.34
N LEU A 96 19.45 -13.28 -4.20
CA LEU A 96 19.02 -12.48 -5.36
C LEU A 96 20.23 -11.76 -5.98
N PRO A 97 20.57 -12.01 -7.26
CA PRO A 97 21.75 -11.43 -7.87
C PRO A 97 21.65 -9.90 -7.94
N ALA A 98 22.77 -9.20 -7.71
CA ALA A 98 22.82 -7.74 -7.82
C ALA A 98 22.35 -7.24 -9.19
N ALA A 99 22.70 -7.97 -10.26
CA ALA A 99 22.28 -7.67 -11.64
C ALA A 99 20.77 -7.72 -11.86
N TRP A 100 19.99 -8.30 -10.94
CA TRP A 100 18.53 -8.23 -11.01
C TRP A 100 18.01 -6.82 -10.72
N TRP A 101 18.78 -5.96 -10.04
CA TRP A 101 18.37 -4.60 -9.72
C TRP A 101 18.73 -3.56 -10.81
N GLY A 102 19.56 -3.95 -11.79
CA GLY A 102 20.15 -3.06 -12.81
C GLY A 102 21.64 -3.25 -12.97
#